data_AF-A0A151QWH6-F1
#
_entry.id   AF-A0A151QWH6-F1
#
_cell.length_a   1.000
_cell.length_b   1.000
_cell.length_c   1.000
_cell.angle_alpha   90.00
_cell.angle_beta   90.00
_cell.angle_gamma   90.00
#
_symmetry.space_group_name_H-M   'P 1'
#
loop_
_entity.id
_entity.type
_entity.pdbx_description
1 polymer ?
#
loop_
_entity_poly.entity_id
_entity_poly.type
_entity_poly.pdbx_seq_one_letter_code
_entity_poly.pdbx_strand_id
1 'polypeptide(L)'
;MKFSQGTYQPQPHIAKELFNFPEENLTVKQIQQFLGILNYIRDFIPKVARYTSPLSQMLKKDSPPWGPEQTQVVQEIKKIAQNLPALKIPGNGKRIIQADASDHYWGAVFIEEMEGKKFYCGHAKLFM
;
A
#
# COMPACT_ATOMS: atom_id res chain seq x y z
N MET A 1 -2.71 -12.50 -8.64
CA MET A 1 -1.65 -12.76 -7.62
C MET A 1 -0.87 -14.01 -8.00
N LYS A 2 0.38 -14.15 -7.54
CA LYS A 2 1.16 -15.40 -7.63
C LYS A 2 1.31 -15.98 -6.23
N PHE A 3 1.01 -17.27 -6.06
CA PHE A 3 1.15 -17.99 -4.80
C PHE A 3 2.40 -18.88 -4.88
N SER A 4 3.27 -18.80 -3.89
CA SER A 4 4.47 -19.65 -3.80
C SER A 4 4.90 -19.84 -2.36
N GLN A 5 5.16 -21.09 -1.95
CA GLN A 5 5.75 -21.45 -0.66
C GLN A 5 5.09 -20.78 0.57
N GLY A 6 3.76 -20.73 0.63
CA GLY A 6 3.05 -20.12 1.77
C GLY A 6 3.11 -18.59 1.81
N THR A 7 3.49 -17.96 0.70
CA THR A 7 3.41 -16.50 0.51
C THR A 7 2.67 -16.16 -0.78
N TYR A 8 2.12 -14.95 -0.86
CA TYR A 8 1.56 -14.42 -2.09
C TYR A 8 2.21 -13.08 -2.45
N GLN A 9 2.34 -12.84 -3.75
CA GLN A 9 2.88 -11.61 -4.33
C GLN A 9 1.90 -11.04 -5.36
N PRO A 10 1.89 -9.71 -5.58
CA PRO A 10 1.15 -9.12 -6.68
C PRO A 10 1.73 -9.63 -8.01
N GLN A 11 0.92 -9.62 -9.08
CA GLN A 11 1.44 -10.02 -10.39
C GLN A 11 2.54 -9.03 -10.82
N PRO A 12 3.71 -9.50 -11.31
CA PRO A 12 4.86 -8.64 -11.57
C PRO A 12 4.60 -7.49 -12.54
N HIS A 13 3.62 -7.64 -13.46
CA HIS A 13 3.30 -6.59 -14.41
C HIS A 13 2.56 -5.39 -13.77
N ILE A 14 1.82 -5.61 -12.67
CA ILE A 14 1.03 -4.55 -12.02
C ILE A 14 1.95 -3.53 -11.35
N ALA A 15 2.97 -4.00 -10.62
CA ALA A 15 3.98 -3.10 -10.06
C ALA A 15 4.83 -2.43 -11.17
N LYS A 16 5.03 -3.12 -12.31
CA LYS A 16 5.76 -2.55 -13.46
C LYS A 16 5.05 -1.34 -14.07
N GLU A 17 3.72 -1.29 -14.03
CA GLU A 17 2.97 -0.14 -14.54
C GLU A 17 3.29 1.16 -13.80
N LEU A 18 3.66 1.10 -12.51
CA LEU A 18 4.05 2.30 -11.75
C LEU A 18 5.27 3.00 -12.35
N PHE A 19 6.18 2.27 -13.01
CA PHE A 19 7.37 2.85 -13.63
C PHE A 19 7.08 3.57 -14.95
N ASN A 20 5.92 3.33 -15.56
CA ASN A 20 5.50 4.00 -16.80
C ASN A 20 4.99 5.43 -16.56
N PHE A 21 4.66 5.78 -15.32
CA PHE A 21 4.25 7.14 -14.98
C PHE A 21 5.47 8.07 -14.90
N PRO A 22 5.32 9.36 -15.25
CA PRO A 22 6.32 10.38 -14.94
C PRO A 22 6.65 10.40 -13.44
N GLU A 23 7.79 10.96 -13.06
CA GLU A 23 8.14 11.16 -11.65
C GLU A 23 7.59 12.48 -11.08
N GLU A 24 7.24 13.41 -11.97
CA GLU A 24 6.79 14.75 -11.62
C GLU A 24 5.59 15.14 -12.49
N ASN A 25 4.81 16.10 -11.99
CA ASN A 25 3.73 16.76 -12.73
C ASN A 25 2.71 15.78 -13.34
N LEU A 26 2.29 14.76 -12.56
CA LEU A 26 1.23 13.88 -13.01
C LEU A 26 -0.08 14.66 -13.15
N THR A 27 -0.77 14.46 -14.27
CA THR A 27 -2.14 14.96 -14.47
C THR A 27 -3.11 14.31 -13.48
N VAL A 28 -4.25 14.95 -13.22
CA VAL A 28 -5.31 14.41 -12.35
C VAL A 28 -5.69 12.97 -12.73
N LYS A 29 -5.81 12.68 -14.03
CA LYS A 29 -6.10 11.34 -14.54
C LYS A 29 -4.98 10.35 -14.22
N GLN A 30 -3.72 10.75 -14.39
CA GLN A 30 -2.58 9.91 -14.04
C GLN A 30 -2.50 9.67 -12.54
N ILE A 31 -2.81 10.67 -11.70
CA ILE A 31 -2.87 10.52 -10.24
C ILE A 31 -3.93 9.48 -9.85
N GLN A 32 -5.12 9.52 -10.46
CA GLN A 32 -6.17 8.53 -10.21
C GLN A 32 -5.73 7.11 -10.60
N GLN A 33 -5.11 6.95 -11.77
CA GLN A 33 -4.60 5.66 -12.24
C GLN A 33 -3.48 5.14 -11.33
N PHE A 34 -2.54 6.00 -10.96
CA PHE A 34 -1.43 5.69 -10.08
C PHE A 34 -1.92 5.24 -8.70
N LEU A 35 -2.88 5.97 -8.11
CA LEU A 35 -3.52 5.58 -6.86
C LEU A 35 -4.34 4.29 -6.97
N GLY A 36 -4.94 4.02 -8.14
CA GLY A 36 -5.64 2.76 -8.41
C GLY A 36 -4.71 1.54 -8.34
N ILE A 37 -3.55 1.64 -9.00
CA ILE A 37 -2.52 0.59 -8.94
C ILE A 37 -1.99 0.45 -7.51
N LEU A 38 -1.71 1.58 -6.84
CA LEU A 38 -1.23 1.57 -5.46
C LEU A 38 -2.24 0.93 -4.50
N ASN A 39 -3.54 1.17 -4.70
CA ASN A 39 -4.60 0.56 -3.90
C ASN A 39 -4.66 -0.96 -4.12
N TYR A 40 -4.38 -1.45 -5.32
CA TYR A 40 -4.29 -2.90 -5.59
C TYR A 40 -3.12 -3.56 -4.85
N ILE A 41 -1.97 -2.89 -4.76
CA ILE A 41 -0.78 -3.42 -4.06
C ILE A 41 -0.65 -2.92 -2.61
N ARG A 42 -1.70 -2.29 -2.05
CA ARG A 42 -1.62 -1.58 -0.77
C ARG A 42 -1.19 -2.45 0.42
N ASP A 43 -1.50 -3.74 0.37
CA ASP A 43 -1.20 -4.69 1.44
C ASP A 43 0.31 -4.99 1.51
N PHE A 44 1.03 -4.77 0.41
CA PHE A 44 2.47 -4.99 0.31
C PHE A 44 3.28 -3.72 0.66
N ILE A 45 2.61 -2.57 0.84
CA ILE A 45 3.25 -1.28 1.12
C ILE A 45 3.00 -0.89 2.58
N PRO A 46 4.00 -0.98 3.46
CA PRO A 46 3.84 -0.56 4.85
C PRO A 46 3.54 0.93 4.91
N LYS A 47 2.60 1.33 5.78
CA LYS A 47 2.22 2.74 5.96
C LYS A 47 1.76 3.45 4.65
N VAL A 48 1.14 2.71 3.71
CA VAL A 48 0.68 3.23 2.40
C VAL A 48 -0.02 4.59 2.43
N ALA A 49 -0.78 4.88 3.50
CA ALA A 49 -1.50 6.15 3.70
C ALA A 49 -0.58 7.39 3.67
N ARG A 50 0.65 7.27 4.18
CA ARG A 50 1.66 8.34 4.14
C ARG A 50 2.01 8.73 2.70
N TYR A 51 2.00 7.75 1.80
CA TYR A 51 2.34 7.96 0.40
C TYR A 51 1.10 8.31 -0.44
N THR A 52 -0.09 7.83 -0.09
CA THR A 52 -1.30 8.22 -0.84
C THR A 52 -1.77 9.61 -0.49
N SER A 53 -1.61 10.07 0.75
CA SER A 53 -2.23 11.31 1.23
C SER A 53 -1.85 12.54 0.38
N PRO A 54 -0.56 12.80 0.07
CA PRO A 54 -0.18 13.97 -0.73
C PRO A 54 -0.76 13.92 -2.15
N LEU A 55 -0.84 12.73 -2.75
CA LEU A 55 -1.43 12.53 -4.07
C LEU A 55 -2.97 12.60 -4.04
N SER A 56 -3.62 12.13 -2.98
CA SER A 56 -5.07 12.24 -2.80
C SER A 56 -5.52 13.69 -2.61
N GLN A 57 -4.70 14.54 -1.99
CA GLN A 57 -4.99 15.98 -1.88
C GLN A 57 -5.03 16.67 -3.25
N MET A 58 -4.23 16.21 -4.22
CA MET A 58 -4.22 16.73 -5.59
C MET A 58 -5.54 16.49 -6.34
N LEU A 59 -6.40 15.59 -5.85
CA LEU A 59 -7.70 15.27 -6.46
C LEU A 59 -8.86 16.15 -5.90
N LYS A 60 -8.59 17.01 -4.91
CA LYS A 60 -9.59 17.91 -4.34
C LYS A 60 -9.81 19.13 -5.24
N LYS A 61 -10.97 19.79 -5.07
CA LYS A 61 -11.35 20.98 -5.85
C LYS A 61 -10.36 22.14 -5.66
N ASP A 62 -9.86 22.33 -4.44
CA ASP A 62 -8.82 23.31 -4.09
C ASP A 62 -7.49 22.59 -3.86
N SER A 63 -6.98 21.94 -4.91
CA SER A 63 -5.73 21.18 -4.81
C SER A 63 -4.51 22.11 -4.75
N PRO A 64 -3.51 21.78 -3.92
CA PRO A 64 -2.23 22.48 -3.97
C PRO A 64 -1.55 22.23 -5.33
N PRO A 65 -0.68 23.13 -5.80
CA PRO A 65 0.15 22.87 -6.96
C PRO A 65 1.09 21.70 -6.69
N TRP A 66 1.51 21.02 -7.76
CA TRP A 66 2.54 19.98 -7.65
C TRP A 66 3.82 20.56 -7.04
N GLY A 67 4.37 19.89 -6.03
CA GLY A 67 5.58 20.31 -5.35
C GLY A 67 6.55 19.17 -5.07
N PRO A 68 7.66 19.48 -4.36
CA PRO A 68 8.71 18.51 -4.04
C PRO A 68 8.21 17.29 -3.26
N GLU A 69 7.19 17.48 -2.41
CA GLU A 69 6.59 16.39 -1.62
C GLU A 69 5.95 15.33 -2.52
N GLN A 70 5.17 15.73 -3.53
CA GLN A 70 4.51 14.80 -4.45
C GLN A 70 5.55 14.03 -5.27
N THR A 71 6.59 14.71 -5.77
CA THR A 71 7.71 14.06 -6.47
C THR A 71 8.40 13.02 -5.58
N GLN A 72 8.74 13.41 -4.35
CA GLN A 72 9.41 12.50 -3.40
C GLN A 72 8.57 11.26 -3.14
N VAL A 73 7.26 11.44 -2.92
CA VAL A 73 6.32 10.34 -2.68
C VAL A 73 6.22 9.39 -3.88
N VAL A 74 6.14 9.91 -5.11
CA VAL A 74 6.12 9.07 -6.32
C VAL A 74 7.41 8.25 -6.43
N GLN A 75 8.56 8.88 -6.21
CA GLN A 75 9.86 8.18 -6.24
C GLN A 75 9.98 7.12 -5.14
N GLU A 76 9.54 7.41 -3.91
CA GLU A 76 9.54 6.45 -2.81
C GLU A 76 8.64 5.25 -3.10
N ILE A 77 7.43 5.48 -3.61
CA ILE A 77 6.53 4.41 -4.05
C ILE A 77 7.20 3.53 -5.11
N LYS A 78 7.82 4.15 -6.14
CA LYS A 78 8.51 3.39 -7.20
C LYS A 78 9.64 2.54 -6.62
N LYS A 79 10.42 3.05 -5.65
CA LYS A 79 11.47 2.28 -4.96
C LYS A 79 10.90 1.10 -4.18
N ILE A 80 9.81 1.30 -3.45
CA ILE A 80 9.12 0.21 -2.72
C ILE A 80 8.58 -0.83 -3.71
N ALA A 81 8.02 -0.38 -4.83
CA ALA A 81 7.47 -1.25 -5.87
C ALA A 81 8.53 -2.14 -6.55
N GLN A 82 9.81 -1.76 -6.55
CA GLN A 82 10.90 -2.60 -7.06
C GLN A 82 11.11 -3.86 -6.21
N ASN A 83 10.92 -3.76 -4.90
CA ASN A 83 11.21 -4.82 -3.93
C ASN A 83 10.01 -5.04 -3.00
N LEU A 84 8.83 -5.34 -3.55
CA LEU A 84 7.65 -5.60 -2.74
C LEU A 84 7.85 -6.88 -1.91
N PRO A 85 7.75 -6.80 -0.57
CA PRO A 85 7.85 -7.99 0.28
C PRO A 85 6.68 -8.92 -0.01
N ALA A 86 6.92 -10.24 0.02
CA ALA A 86 5.83 -11.20 -0.08
C ALA A 86 4.99 -11.20 1.20
N LEU A 87 3.67 -11.33 1.07
CA LEU A 87 2.79 -11.48 2.23
C LEU A 87 2.65 -12.95 2.58
N LYS A 88 2.71 -13.27 3.87
CA LYS A 88 2.55 -14.64 4.36
C LYS A 88 1.07 -15.06 4.26
N ILE A 89 0.83 -16.19 3.60
CA ILE A 89 -0.46 -16.88 3.65
C ILE A 89 -0.54 -17.54 5.03
N PRO A 90 -1.57 -17.24 5.85
CA PRO A 90 -1.72 -17.88 7.15
C PRO A 90 -1.83 -19.40 6.99
N GLY A 91 -1.08 -20.13 7.80
CA GLY A 91 -1.17 -21.58 7.91
C GLY A 91 -2.16 -22.01 8.99
N ASN A 92 -1.75 -23.02 9.75
CA ASN A 92 -2.55 -23.62 10.83
C ASN A 92 -2.22 -23.06 12.22
N GLY A 93 -1.43 -21.96 12.30
CA GLY A 93 -1.11 -21.30 13.57
C GLY A 93 -2.31 -20.60 14.20
N LYS A 94 -2.11 -20.12 15.43
CA LYS A 94 -3.13 -19.34 16.15
C LYS A 94 -3.32 -17.99 15.44
N ARG A 95 -4.58 -17.68 15.12
CA ARG A 95 -4.96 -16.46 14.40
C ARG A 95 -5.31 -15.36 15.39
N ILE A 96 -4.67 -14.21 15.26
CA ILE A 96 -4.82 -13.05 16.13
C ILE A 96 -5.14 -11.83 15.27
N ILE A 97 -6.21 -11.11 15.61
CA ILE A 97 -6.48 -9.78 15.05
C ILE A 97 -6.20 -8.76 16.15
N GLN A 98 -5.30 -7.82 15.87
CA GLN A 98 -5.13 -6.63 16.71
C GLN A 98 -5.80 -5.47 15.99
N ALA A 99 -6.77 -4.84 16.63
CA ALA A 99 -7.49 -3.69 16.08
C ALA A 99 -7.32 -2.49 16.99
N ASP A 100 -7.24 -1.31 16.38
CA ASP A 100 -7.23 -0.01 17.03
C ASP A 100 -8.12 0.96 16.25
N ALA A 101 -8.82 1.85 16.96
CA ALA A 101 -9.76 2.78 16.36
C ALA A 101 -9.81 4.10 17.11
N SER A 102 -10.13 5.16 16.37
CA SER A 102 -10.45 6.50 16.84
C SER A 102 -11.68 7.03 16.11
N ASP A 103 -12.12 8.23 16.49
CA ASP A 103 -13.25 8.91 15.85
C ASP A 103 -13.07 9.15 14.34
N HIS A 104 -11.82 9.15 13.83
CA HIS A 104 -11.50 9.47 12.44
C HIS A 104 -10.97 8.26 11.65
N TYR A 105 -10.52 7.21 12.32
CA TYR A 105 -9.89 6.06 11.65
C TYR A 105 -10.14 4.76 12.40
N TRP A 106 -10.19 3.64 11.67
CA TRP A 106 -9.99 2.32 12.27
C TRP A 106 -8.93 1.54 11.50
N GLY A 107 -8.21 0.68 12.22
CA GLY A 107 -7.17 -0.18 11.67
C GLY A 107 -7.17 -1.55 12.34
N ALA A 108 -6.76 -2.58 11.60
CA ALA A 108 -6.56 -3.92 12.10
C ALA A 108 -5.32 -4.55 11.47
N VAL A 109 -4.61 -5.37 12.23
CA VAL A 109 -3.48 -6.17 11.78
C VAL A 109 -3.80 -7.63 12.06
N PHE A 110 -3.64 -8.47 11.04
CA PHE A 110 -3.80 -9.90 11.14
C PHE A 110 -2.43 -10.55 11.36
N ILE A 111 -2.32 -11.28 12.47
CA ILE A 111 -1.09 -11.93 12.94
C ILE A 111 -1.35 -13.43 13.08
N GLU A 112 -0.44 -14.24 12.55
CA GLU A 112 -0.38 -15.67 12.86
C GLU A 112 0.71 -15.93 13.90
N GLU A 113 0.36 -16.60 14.98
CA GLU A 113 1.31 -17.06 16.00
C GLU A 113 1.53 -18.58 15.85
N MET A 114 2.80 -18.97 15.67
CA MET A 114 3.21 -20.36 15.51
C MET A 114 4.48 -20.59 16.34
N GLU A 115 4.44 -21.56 17.25
CA GLU A 115 5.57 -21.91 18.14
C GLU A 115 6.13 -20.69 18.90
N GLY A 116 5.26 -19.80 19.37
CA GLY A 116 5.64 -18.57 20.09
C GLY A 116 6.20 -17.44 19.21
N LYS A 117 6.32 -17.64 17.90
CA LYS A 117 6.72 -16.60 16.93
C LYS A 117 5.50 -15.98 16.25
N LYS A 118 5.48 -14.65 16.14
CA LYS A 118 4.41 -13.88 15.48
C LYS A 118 4.81 -13.50 14.06
N PHE A 119 3.92 -13.75 13.12
CA PHE A 119 4.08 -13.43 11.70
C PHE A 119 2.97 -12.47 11.26
N TYR A 120 3.33 -11.40 10.57
CA TYR A 120 2.37 -10.47 9.99
C TYR A 120 1.80 -11.05 8.69
N CYS A 121 0.48 -11.22 8.65
CA CYS A 121 -0.23 -11.85 7.53
C CYS A 121 -1.10 -10.86 6.75
N GLY A 122 -1.38 -9.67 7.29
CA GLY A 122 -2.09 -8.61 6.57
C GLY A 122 -2.53 -7.47 7.47
N HIS A 123 -3.11 -6.43 6.88
CA HIS A 123 -3.71 -5.32 7.62
C HIS A 123 -4.94 -4.76 6.89
N ALA A 124 -5.89 -4.22 7.64
CA ALA A 124 -7.03 -3.46 7.12
C ALA A 124 -7.05 -2.08 7.77
N LYS A 125 -7.52 -1.07 7.04
CA LYS A 125 -7.71 0.29 7.57
C LYS A 125 -8.67 1.09 6.71
N LEU A 126 -9.48 1.90 7.37
CA LEU A 126 -10.41 2.85 6.75
C LEU A 126 -10.27 4.21 7.44
N PHE A 127 -10.33 5.25 6.63
CA PHE A 127 -10.52 6.63 7.09
C PHE A 127 -12.02 6.94 6.94
N MET A 128 -12.67 7.39 8.01
CA MET A 128 -14.10 7.75 8.00
C MET A 128 -14.30 9.18 7.51
#